data_AF-A0A968XG47-F1
#
_entry.id   AF-A0A968XG47-F1
#
_cell.length_a   1.000
_cell.length_b   1.000
_cell.length_c   1.000
_cell.angle_alpha   90.00
_cell.angle_beta   90.00
_cell.angle_gamma   90.00
#
_symmetry.space_group_name_H-M   'P 1'
#
loop_
_entity.id
_entity.type
_entity.pdbx_description
1 polymer ?
#
loop_
_entity_poly.entity_id
_entity_poly.type
_entity_poly.pdbx_seq_one_letter_code
_entity_poly.pdbx_strand_id
1 'polypeptide(L)'
;MTKKLKFTVAAAALALSAPFYLAPAMAQDDSAEAAPAMSEKDQQVFEMLNKIFEVKDAPPIAPAQLALAQKTMIKILPPGSYAKIMTTMMDKFMKPLFGEIGGEMTADEVMAATGLYEDGIAELNQEQRKAITAVLDPDRKDRMAKMAEQIGPFMNKAMFAIEAPIREGMARAYARKFSAAQLTELNRFFDTPTGAFYAEQSFALQADPEVLQATFAALPAVMAEFKDSPPGLAASMNEASKTKTALDLNEDDLTKLAGLLGVSMEKMQEGQEFLRISDAEAAGAEAAGEAAEGAAEYAEETGDEPWYDSSNWSKSEQAELDKLSTVHDEAQTKATGAYEMWESAYDKTVASYREKYKAQGWKPEPAAEEAEVE
;
A
#
# COMPACT_ATOMS: atom_id res chain seq x y z
N MET A 1 14.97 -29.60 -38.02
CA MET A 1 15.86 -29.08 -36.96
C MET A 1 15.91 -27.57 -37.06
N THR A 2 15.16 -26.86 -36.23
CA THR A 2 15.27 -25.40 -36.08
C THR A 2 14.69 -25.05 -34.71
N LYS A 3 15.58 -24.82 -33.74
CA LYS A 3 15.25 -24.37 -32.38
C LYS A 3 14.65 -22.97 -32.47
N LYS A 4 13.39 -22.80 -32.04
CA LYS A 4 12.81 -21.48 -31.81
C LYS A 4 13.19 -21.00 -30.41
N LEU A 5 13.99 -19.94 -30.38
CA LEU A 5 14.41 -19.18 -29.20
C LEU A 5 13.19 -18.40 -28.70
N LYS A 6 12.75 -18.64 -27.46
CA LYS A 6 11.70 -17.86 -26.81
C LYS A 6 12.31 -16.57 -26.26
N PHE A 7 11.89 -15.43 -26.78
CA PHE A 7 12.18 -14.12 -26.20
C PHE A 7 11.21 -13.90 -25.04
N THR A 8 11.76 -13.71 -23.84
CA THR A 8 11.01 -13.23 -22.67
C THR A 8 11.17 -11.72 -22.63
N VAL A 9 10.10 -10.98 -22.91
CA VAL A 9 10.06 -9.52 -22.70
C VAL A 9 9.71 -9.31 -21.23
N ALA A 10 10.70 -8.94 -20.43
CA ALA A 10 10.48 -8.44 -19.08
C ALA A 10 9.94 -7.01 -19.18
N ALA A 11 8.64 -6.83 -18.94
CA ALA A 11 8.06 -5.52 -18.72
C ALA A 11 8.55 -5.00 -17.36
N ALA A 12 9.52 -4.11 -17.39
CA ALA A 12 9.96 -3.34 -16.22
C ALA A 12 8.86 -2.30 -15.90
N ALA A 13 7.87 -2.72 -15.11
CA ALA A 13 7.00 -1.79 -14.42
C ALA A 13 7.80 -1.15 -13.27
N LEU A 14 8.05 0.15 -13.37
CA LEU A 14 8.52 1.00 -12.28
C LEU A 14 7.46 0.97 -11.16
N ALA A 15 7.63 0.05 -10.22
CA ALA A 15 6.83 -0.01 -9.00
C ALA A 15 7.32 1.08 -8.03
N LEU A 16 6.60 2.19 -7.99
CA LEU A 16 6.73 3.29 -7.04
C LEU A 16 6.02 2.98 -5.69
N SER A 17 6.01 1.72 -5.25
CA SER A 17 5.37 1.28 -4.01
C SER A 17 6.33 0.48 -3.13
N ALA A 18 7.40 1.12 -2.67
CA ALA A 18 8.11 0.67 -1.48
C ALA A 18 7.80 1.67 -0.35
N PRO A 19 7.30 1.21 0.83
CA PRO A 19 7.24 2.07 2.00
C PRO A 19 8.67 2.51 2.34
N PHE A 20 8.91 3.82 2.31
CA PHE A 20 10.18 4.45 2.69
C PHE A 20 10.47 4.18 4.19
N TYR A 21 11.04 3.02 4.51
CA TYR A 21 11.81 2.84 5.74
C TYR A 21 13.22 3.37 5.49
N LEU A 22 13.41 4.64 5.82
CA LEU A 22 14.71 5.29 5.83
C LEU A 22 15.57 4.73 6.97
N ALA A 23 16.59 3.94 6.62
CA ALA A 23 17.66 3.60 7.53
C ALA A 23 18.51 4.87 7.84
N PRO A 24 18.90 5.12 9.10
CA PRO A 24 19.75 6.25 9.43
C PRO A 24 21.19 5.97 8.97
N ALA A 25 21.65 6.67 7.94
CA ALA A 25 23.07 6.76 7.64
C ALA A 25 23.76 7.57 8.76
N MET A 26 24.56 6.91 9.60
CA MET A 26 25.47 7.54 10.55
C MET A 26 26.88 7.57 9.97
N ALA A 27 27.47 8.76 9.98
CA ALA A 27 28.90 8.95 9.79
C ALA A 27 29.64 8.50 11.06
N GLN A 28 30.88 8.04 10.86
CA GLN A 28 31.82 7.54 11.87
C GLN A 28 31.87 8.41 13.14
N ASP A 29 31.44 7.83 14.26
CA ASP A 29 32.00 8.11 15.58
C ASP A 29 32.23 6.74 16.24
N ASP A 30 33.39 6.56 16.89
CA ASP A 30 33.96 5.28 17.33
C ASP A 30 33.25 4.67 18.57
N SER A 31 31.94 4.54 18.50
CA SER A 31 31.13 3.75 19.42
C SER A 31 30.27 2.81 18.59
N ALA A 32 30.71 1.55 18.52
CA ALA A 32 30.06 0.47 17.81
C ALA A 32 28.71 0.11 18.46
N GLU A 33 27.68 0.90 18.17
CA GLU A 33 26.30 0.43 18.22
C GLU A 33 25.95 0.01 16.79
N ALA A 34 25.81 -1.29 16.59
CA ALA A 34 25.57 -1.87 15.28
C ALA A 34 24.34 -1.22 14.64
N ALA A 35 24.48 -0.73 13.40
CA ALA A 35 23.33 -0.40 12.57
C ALA A 35 22.34 -1.58 12.62
N PRO A 36 21.02 -1.35 12.70
CA PRO A 36 20.07 -2.45 12.73
C PRO A 36 20.35 -3.32 11.51
N ALA A 37 20.69 -4.59 11.77
CA ALA A 37 21.06 -5.52 10.73
C ALA A 37 19.89 -5.59 9.74
N MET A 38 20.17 -5.22 8.48
CA MET A 38 19.23 -5.35 7.38
C MET A 38 18.67 -6.78 7.39
N SER A 39 17.36 -6.97 7.26
CA SER A 39 16.79 -8.33 7.35
C SER A 39 17.36 -9.22 6.24
N GLU A 40 17.40 -10.54 6.43
CA GLU A 40 17.87 -11.47 5.39
C GLU A 40 17.11 -11.28 4.07
N LYS A 41 15.82 -10.95 4.14
CA LYS A 41 14.98 -10.66 2.98
C LYS A 41 15.43 -9.38 2.26
N ASP A 42 15.73 -8.31 3.00
CA ASP A 42 16.20 -7.05 2.43
C ASP A 42 17.60 -7.21 1.79
N GLN A 43 18.46 -8.02 2.40
CA GLN A 43 19.77 -8.37 1.84
C GLN A 43 19.63 -9.13 0.52
N GLN A 44 18.74 -10.13 0.45
CA GLN A 44 18.48 -10.86 -0.79
C GLN A 44 17.93 -9.96 -1.91
N VAL A 45 17.03 -9.03 -1.58
CA VAL A 45 16.52 -8.04 -2.55
C VAL A 45 17.63 -7.11 -3.02
N PHE A 46 18.48 -6.63 -2.11
CA PHE A 46 19.62 -5.78 -2.45
C PHE A 46 20.63 -6.52 -3.35
N GLU A 47 20.96 -7.77 -3.04
CA GLU A 47 21.84 -8.60 -3.87
C GLU A 47 21.24 -8.86 -5.25
N MET A 48 19.95 -9.15 -5.32
CA MET A 48 19.23 -9.33 -6.58
C MET A 48 19.28 -8.05 -7.44
N LEU A 49 18.99 -6.88 -6.87
CA LEU A 49 19.05 -5.61 -7.58
C LEU A 49 20.47 -5.30 -8.05
N ASN A 50 21.47 -5.52 -7.20
CA ASN A 50 22.87 -5.32 -7.57
C ASN A 50 23.29 -6.22 -8.73
N LYS A 51 22.82 -7.48 -8.75
CA LYS A 51 23.08 -8.42 -9.84
C LYS A 51 22.38 -8.03 -11.15
N ILE A 52 21.17 -7.45 -11.08
CA ILE A 52 20.43 -7.00 -12.28
C ILE A 52 21.08 -5.75 -12.89
N PHE A 53 21.47 -4.80 -12.04
CA PHE A 53 22.05 -3.52 -12.47
C PHE A 53 23.58 -3.51 -12.46
N GLU A 54 24.17 -4.69 -12.42
CA GLU A 54 25.61 -4.86 -12.35
C GLU A 54 26.27 -4.36 -13.63
N VAL A 55 27.27 -3.49 -13.47
CA VAL A 55 27.91 -2.81 -14.62
C VAL A 55 29.30 -3.40 -14.91
N LYS A 56 29.55 -4.66 -14.49
CA LYS A 56 30.88 -5.32 -14.54
C LYS A 56 31.42 -5.46 -15.98
N ASP A 57 30.54 -5.63 -16.96
CA ASP A 57 30.94 -5.79 -18.36
C ASP A 57 31.12 -4.47 -19.13
N ALA A 58 30.90 -3.34 -18.47
CA ALA A 58 30.96 -2.08 -19.19
C ALA A 58 32.40 -1.62 -19.45
N PRO A 59 32.65 -0.91 -20.58
CA PRO A 59 33.99 -0.53 -20.98
C PRO A 59 34.77 0.21 -19.89
N PRO A 60 36.10 0.00 -19.80
CA PRO A 60 36.96 0.75 -18.90
C PRO A 60 36.91 2.24 -19.24
N ILE A 61 36.94 3.08 -18.20
CA ILE A 61 36.89 4.53 -18.33
C ILE A 61 38.30 5.07 -18.12
N ALA A 62 38.80 5.88 -19.06
CA ALA A 62 40.10 6.53 -18.90
C ALA A 62 40.07 7.49 -17.69
N PRO A 63 41.06 7.47 -16.78
CA PRO A 63 41.05 8.30 -15.56
C PRO A 63 40.88 9.81 -15.84
N ALA A 64 41.52 10.32 -16.89
CA ALA A 64 41.39 11.73 -17.28
C ALA A 64 39.97 12.10 -17.73
N GLN A 65 39.28 11.18 -18.42
CA GLN A 65 37.91 11.38 -18.86
C GLN A 65 36.93 11.31 -17.69
N LEU A 66 37.18 10.39 -16.74
CA LEU A 66 36.41 10.34 -15.50
C LEU A 66 36.54 11.63 -14.69
N ALA A 67 37.75 12.18 -14.56
CA ALA A 67 37.98 13.43 -13.86
C ALA A 67 37.23 14.62 -14.51
N LEU A 68 37.19 14.69 -15.84
CA LEU A 68 36.41 15.70 -16.56
C LEU A 68 34.92 15.55 -16.30
N ALA A 69 34.39 14.33 -16.32
CA ALA A 69 32.98 14.05 -16.05
C ALA A 69 32.60 14.33 -14.60
N GLN A 70 33.47 14.03 -13.63
CA GLN A 70 33.28 14.39 -12.22
C GLN A 70 33.19 15.92 -12.06
N LYS A 71 34.06 16.68 -12.73
CA LYS A 71 33.98 18.14 -12.75
C LYS A 71 32.63 18.60 -13.30
N THR A 72 32.16 18.00 -14.39
CA THR A 72 30.85 18.32 -14.98
C THR A 72 29.70 18.01 -14.02
N MET A 73 29.75 16.87 -13.32
CA MET A 73 28.68 16.49 -12.38
C MET A 73 28.64 17.37 -11.13
N ILE A 74 29.78 17.90 -10.67
CA ILE A 74 29.77 18.88 -9.57
C ILE A 74 29.05 20.17 -9.96
N LYS A 75 29.03 20.53 -11.26
CA LYS A 75 28.30 21.70 -11.77
C LYS A 75 26.81 21.45 -11.92
N ILE A 76 26.42 20.26 -12.39
CA ILE A 76 25.02 19.87 -12.60
C ILE A 76 24.34 19.51 -11.28
N LEU A 77 25.04 18.78 -10.41
CA LEU A 77 24.57 18.36 -9.10
C LEU A 77 25.56 18.78 -8.01
N PRO A 78 25.62 20.09 -7.65
CA PRO A 78 26.38 20.56 -6.51
C PRO A 78 26.02 19.86 -5.18
N PRO A 79 26.92 19.86 -4.19
CA PRO A 79 26.60 19.46 -2.81
C PRO A 79 25.32 20.09 -2.27
N GLY A 80 24.37 19.26 -1.85
CA GLY A 80 23.09 19.66 -1.28
C GLY A 80 21.97 19.92 -2.31
N SER A 81 22.21 19.68 -3.61
CA SER A 81 21.20 19.87 -4.65
C SER A 81 19.92 19.05 -4.41
N TYR A 82 20.04 17.79 -3.98
CA TYR A 82 18.85 16.98 -3.69
C TYR A 82 18.09 17.47 -2.47
N ALA A 83 18.80 17.88 -1.41
CA ALA A 83 18.18 18.46 -0.23
C ALA A 83 17.43 19.77 -0.57
N LYS A 84 18.00 20.61 -1.44
CA LYS A 84 17.35 21.85 -1.91
C LYS A 84 16.09 21.57 -2.71
N ILE A 85 16.11 20.60 -3.63
CA ILE A 85 14.93 20.18 -4.39
C ILE A 85 13.86 19.65 -3.44
N MET A 86 14.22 18.75 -2.53
CA MET A 86 13.30 18.16 -1.58
C MET A 86 12.67 19.22 -0.66
N THR A 87 13.47 20.15 -0.15
CA THR A 87 12.99 21.28 0.66
C THR A 87 12.01 22.13 -0.12
N THR A 88 12.34 22.46 -1.38
CA THR A 88 11.46 23.25 -2.26
C THR A 88 10.13 22.53 -2.52
N MET A 89 10.17 21.21 -2.78
CA MET A 89 8.97 20.39 -2.98
C MET A 89 8.13 20.30 -1.70
N MET A 90 8.79 20.15 -0.55
CA MET A 90 8.13 20.10 0.75
C MET A 90 7.42 21.43 1.04
N ASP A 91 8.09 22.55 0.78
CA ASP A 91 7.55 23.89 1.03
C ASP A 91 6.43 24.27 0.07
N LYS A 92 6.57 23.96 -1.23
CA LYS A 92 5.64 24.40 -2.27
C LYS A 92 4.46 23.47 -2.52
N PHE A 93 4.63 22.17 -2.25
CA PHE A 93 3.60 21.16 -2.57
C PHE A 93 3.09 20.46 -1.31
N MET A 94 3.98 19.84 -0.54
CA MET A 94 3.55 19.01 0.59
C MET A 94 2.99 19.83 1.75
N LYS A 95 3.57 20.98 2.09
CA LYS A 95 3.09 21.81 3.20
C LYS A 95 1.67 22.36 2.96
N PRO A 96 1.31 22.89 1.77
CA PRO A 96 -0.08 23.17 1.44
C PRO A 96 -0.98 21.94 1.55
N LEU A 97 -0.55 20.81 0.97
CA LEU A 97 -1.31 19.55 0.99
C LEU A 97 -1.57 19.04 2.42
N PHE A 98 -0.56 19.04 3.29
CA PHE A 98 -0.70 18.67 4.70
C PHE A 98 -1.57 19.68 5.47
N GLY A 99 -1.50 20.96 5.12
CA GLY A 99 -2.39 21.97 5.71
C GLY A 99 -3.85 21.77 5.34
N GLU A 100 -4.12 21.30 4.12
CA GLU A 100 -5.47 21.16 3.56
C GLU A 100 -6.10 19.78 3.84
N ILE A 101 -5.33 18.70 3.72
CA ILE A 101 -5.77 17.31 3.92
C ILE A 101 -5.39 16.79 5.31
N GLY A 102 -4.20 17.12 5.80
CA GLY A 102 -3.69 16.60 7.08
C GLY A 102 -4.38 17.18 8.31
N GLY A 103 -5.08 18.31 8.17
CA GLY A 103 -5.85 18.92 9.27
C GLY A 103 -7.14 18.18 9.62
N GLU A 104 -7.63 17.31 8.73
CA GLU A 104 -8.89 16.58 8.87
C GLU A 104 -8.63 15.07 8.83
N MET A 105 -9.54 14.29 9.40
CA MET A 105 -9.57 12.83 9.23
C MET A 105 -10.10 12.47 7.84
N THR A 106 -9.50 11.48 7.20
CA THR A 106 -10.04 10.88 5.97
C THR A 106 -11.27 10.01 6.29
N ALA A 107 -12.04 9.64 5.26
CA ALA A 107 -13.15 8.70 5.40
C ALA A 107 -12.68 7.38 6.06
N ASP A 108 -11.56 6.82 5.61
CA ASP A 108 -10.98 5.60 6.17
C ASP A 108 -10.61 5.73 7.64
N GLU A 109 -10.04 6.88 8.03
CA GLU A 109 -9.70 7.14 9.43
C GLU A 109 -10.94 7.31 10.30
N VAL A 110 -12.01 7.92 9.77
CA VAL A 110 -13.31 8.02 10.46
C VAL A 110 -13.94 6.65 10.64
N MET A 111 -13.92 5.78 9.62
CA MET A 111 -14.39 4.39 9.74
C MET A 111 -13.59 3.62 10.78
N ALA A 112 -12.25 3.71 10.74
CA ALA A 112 -11.39 3.05 11.70
C ALA A 112 -11.59 3.55 13.15
N ALA A 113 -11.85 4.85 13.32
CA ALA A 113 -12.06 5.45 14.65
C ALA A 113 -13.46 5.18 15.21
N THR A 114 -14.48 5.07 14.37
CA THR A 114 -15.87 4.88 14.80
C THR A 114 -16.32 3.42 14.75
N GLY A 115 -15.64 2.56 13.97
CA GLY A 115 -16.05 1.18 13.69
C GLY A 115 -17.27 1.07 12.77
N LEU A 116 -17.73 2.20 12.21
CA LEU A 116 -18.87 2.26 11.29
C LEU A 116 -18.34 2.09 9.86
N TYR A 117 -18.91 1.13 9.13
CA TYR A 117 -18.61 0.85 7.73
C TYR A 117 -19.85 1.13 6.87
N GLU A 118 -20.40 2.35 6.99
CA GLU A 118 -21.55 2.78 6.21
C GLU A 118 -21.10 3.51 4.93
N ASP A 119 -21.82 3.28 3.83
CA ASP A 119 -21.54 3.87 2.51
C ASP A 119 -21.51 5.42 2.54
N GLY A 120 -22.23 6.03 3.49
CA GLY A 120 -22.26 7.49 3.66
C GLY A 120 -20.97 8.13 4.18
N ILE A 121 -20.02 7.36 4.73
CA ILE A 121 -18.75 7.91 5.26
C ILE A 121 -17.81 8.34 4.13
N ALA A 122 -17.86 7.67 2.98
CA ALA A 122 -17.09 8.04 1.79
C ALA A 122 -17.56 9.37 1.18
N GLU A 123 -18.82 9.75 1.38
CA GLU A 123 -19.44 10.95 0.80
C GLU A 123 -19.32 12.20 1.69
N LEU A 124 -18.74 12.08 2.89
CA LEU A 124 -18.59 13.19 3.82
C LEU A 124 -17.86 14.36 3.17
N ASN A 125 -18.48 15.54 3.19
CA ASN A 125 -17.86 16.77 2.70
C ASN A 125 -16.84 17.32 3.71
N GLN A 126 -16.10 18.36 3.29
CA GLN A 126 -15.03 18.95 4.11
C GLN A 126 -15.53 19.50 5.47
N GLU A 127 -16.69 20.16 5.51
CA GLU A 127 -17.23 20.69 6.75
C GLU A 127 -17.61 19.58 7.74
N GLN A 128 -18.20 18.49 7.23
CA GLN A 128 -18.55 17.32 8.03
C GLN A 128 -17.31 16.63 8.58
N ARG A 129 -16.27 16.41 7.76
CA ARG A 129 -15.02 15.80 8.21
C ARG A 129 -14.30 16.67 9.25
N LYS A 130 -14.32 18.00 9.08
CA LYS A 130 -13.78 18.94 10.06
C LYS A 130 -14.53 18.87 11.40
N ALA A 131 -15.86 18.78 11.37
CA ALA A 131 -16.66 18.64 12.58
C ALA A 131 -16.37 17.31 13.29
N ILE A 132 -16.32 16.21 12.55
CA ILE A 132 -15.98 14.87 13.07
C ILE A 132 -14.56 14.86 13.67
N THR A 133 -13.60 15.46 12.98
CA THR A 133 -12.22 15.57 13.46
C THR A 133 -12.13 16.35 14.76
N ALA A 134 -12.87 17.46 14.89
CA ALA A 134 -12.87 18.25 16.12
C ALA A 134 -13.42 17.48 17.34
N VAL A 135 -14.29 16.49 17.10
CA VAL A 135 -14.84 15.61 18.15
C VAL A 135 -13.87 14.47 18.48
N LEU A 136 -13.35 13.78 17.45
CA LEU A 136 -12.55 12.57 17.64
C LEU A 136 -11.07 12.86 17.97
N ASP A 137 -10.52 13.96 17.45
CA ASP A 137 -9.11 14.28 17.54
C ASP A 137 -8.87 15.80 17.44
N PRO A 138 -9.25 16.56 18.49
CA PRO A 138 -9.15 18.03 18.48
C PRO A 138 -7.71 18.55 18.30
N ASP A 139 -6.71 17.77 18.70
CA ASP A 139 -5.29 18.13 18.62
C ASP A 139 -4.61 17.66 17.32
N ARG A 140 -5.36 17.05 16.38
CA ARG A 140 -4.81 16.47 15.14
C ARG A 140 -3.93 17.45 14.39
N LYS A 141 -4.41 18.68 14.21
CA LYS A 141 -3.70 19.71 13.44
C LYS A 141 -2.32 20.01 14.03
N ASP A 142 -2.25 20.14 15.36
CA ASP A 142 -0.99 20.39 16.06
C ASP A 142 -0.07 19.17 16.02
N ARG A 143 -0.63 17.95 16.11
CA ARG A 143 0.13 16.70 15.95
C ARG A 143 0.72 16.56 14.56
N MET A 144 -0.07 16.83 13.52
CA MET A 144 0.37 16.75 12.13
C MET A 144 1.39 17.83 11.78
N ALA A 145 1.25 19.04 12.33
CA ALA A 145 2.25 20.09 12.21
C ALA A 145 3.59 19.66 12.81
N LYS A 146 3.59 19.12 14.04
CA LYS A 146 4.80 18.59 14.71
C LYS A 146 5.43 17.43 13.93
N MET A 147 4.60 16.55 13.35
CA MET A 147 5.07 15.45 12.51
C MET A 147 5.78 15.97 11.25
N ALA A 148 5.18 16.95 10.56
CA ALA A 148 5.78 17.58 9.39
C ALA A 148 7.14 18.26 9.71
N GLU A 149 7.23 18.92 10.88
CA GLU A 149 8.48 19.53 11.36
C GLU A 149 9.61 18.50 11.58
N GLN A 150 9.26 17.28 11.99
CA GLN A 150 10.24 16.20 12.23
C GLN A 150 10.66 15.47 10.95
N ILE A 151 9.76 15.33 9.97
CA ILE A 151 10.04 14.62 8.72
C ILE A 151 11.07 15.37 7.87
N GLY A 152 10.99 16.71 7.80
CA GLY A 152 11.86 17.53 6.95
C GLY A 152 13.37 17.31 7.19
N PRO A 153 13.89 17.47 8.42
CA PRO A 153 15.30 17.25 8.73
C PRO A 153 15.78 15.82 8.41
N PHE A 154 14.94 14.83 8.68
CA PHE A 154 15.25 13.43 8.43
C PHE A 154 15.40 13.14 6.93
N MET A 155 14.44 13.60 6.12
CA MET A 155 14.49 13.49 4.66
C MET A 155 15.72 14.21 4.09
N ASN A 156 16.04 15.41 4.59
CA ASN A 156 17.22 16.15 4.16
C ASN A 156 18.53 15.39 4.46
N LYS A 157 18.66 14.79 5.65
CA LYS A 157 19.82 13.96 6.00
C LYS A 157 19.97 12.77 5.05
N ALA A 158 18.88 12.09 4.74
CA ALA A 158 18.91 10.95 3.84
C ALA A 158 19.26 11.34 2.40
N MET A 159 18.70 12.45 1.90
CA MET A 159 19.03 12.97 0.58
C MET A 159 20.51 13.34 0.47
N PHE A 160 21.07 13.93 1.52
CA PHE A 160 22.51 14.21 1.58
C PHE A 160 23.36 12.93 1.51
N ALA A 161 22.92 11.84 2.16
CA ALA A 161 23.65 10.56 2.16
C ALA A 161 23.69 9.88 0.79
N ILE A 162 22.63 9.99 -0.02
CA ILE A 162 22.55 9.34 -1.34
C ILE A 162 23.14 10.20 -2.47
N GLU A 163 23.32 11.50 -2.25
CA GLU A 163 23.72 12.42 -3.31
C GLU A 163 25.12 12.12 -3.87
N ALA A 164 26.09 11.85 -2.99
CA ALA A 164 27.46 11.54 -3.41
C ALA A 164 27.55 10.28 -4.29
N PRO A 165 26.98 9.11 -3.91
CA PRO A 165 27.02 7.92 -4.77
C PRO A 165 26.25 8.10 -6.08
N ILE A 166 25.12 8.82 -6.08
CA ILE A 166 24.40 9.15 -7.32
C ILE A 166 25.29 9.98 -8.25
N ARG A 167 25.91 11.04 -7.73
CA ARG A 167 26.82 11.90 -8.51
C ARG A 167 27.97 11.11 -9.11
N GLU A 168 28.53 10.17 -8.34
CA GLU A 168 29.62 9.32 -8.80
C GLU A 168 29.16 8.36 -9.91
N GLY A 169 27.98 7.76 -9.76
CA GLY A 169 27.35 6.93 -10.79
C GLY A 169 27.09 7.71 -12.08
N MET A 170 26.55 8.93 -11.97
CA MET A 170 26.34 9.83 -13.10
C MET A 170 27.66 10.22 -13.76
N ALA A 171 28.71 10.53 -12.99
CA ALA A 171 30.02 10.88 -13.54
C ALA A 171 30.60 9.74 -14.37
N ARG A 172 30.49 8.49 -13.91
CA ARG A 172 30.88 7.30 -14.68
C ARG A 172 30.05 7.14 -15.95
N ALA A 173 28.73 7.35 -15.88
CA ALA A 173 27.85 7.29 -17.04
C ALA A 173 28.21 8.37 -18.09
N TYR A 174 28.47 9.60 -17.65
CA TYR A 174 28.89 10.71 -18.50
C TYR A 174 30.25 10.46 -19.13
N ALA A 175 31.22 9.95 -18.37
CA ALA A 175 32.54 9.62 -18.89
C ALA A 175 32.48 8.54 -20.00
N ARG A 176 31.48 7.65 -19.99
CA ARG A 176 31.26 6.67 -21.05
C ARG A 176 30.51 7.23 -22.26
N LYS A 177 29.58 8.17 -22.04
CA LYS A 177 28.71 8.72 -23.10
C LYS A 177 29.32 9.89 -23.85
N PHE A 178 30.17 10.69 -23.20
CA PHE A 178 30.73 11.92 -23.76
C PHE A 178 32.24 11.81 -23.89
N SER A 179 32.77 12.28 -25.02
CA SER A 179 34.22 12.41 -25.23
C SER A 179 34.83 13.46 -24.31
N ALA A 180 36.16 13.39 -24.12
CA ALA A 180 36.89 14.40 -23.34
C ALA A 180 36.71 15.83 -23.89
N ALA A 181 36.63 16.00 -25.21
CA ALA A 181 36.39 17.29 -25.84
C ALA A 181 35.01 17.86 -25.47
N GLN A 182 33.96 17.03 -25.57
CA GLN A 182 32.60 17.41 -25.20
C GLN A 182 32.48 17.75 -23.70
N LEU A 183 33.08 16.94 -22.82
CA LEU A 183 33.09 17.23 -21.38
C LEU A 183 33.83 18.53 -21.06
N THR A 184 34.93 18.82 -21.77
CA THR A 184 35.66 20.09 -21.62
C THR A 184 34.81 21.27 -22.07
N GLU A 185 34.10 21.15 -23.19
CA GLU A 185 33.19 22.18 -23.69
C GLU A 185 32.02 22.43 -22.73
N LEU A 186 31.39 21.37 -22.22
CA LEU A 186 30.34 21.47 -21.20
C LEU A 186 30.85 22.17 -19.94
N ASN A 187 32.03 21.80 -19.46
CA ASN A 187 32.65 22.46 -18.31
C ASN A 187 32.88 23.96 -18.56
N ARG A 188 33.36 24.33 -19.75
CA ARG A 188 33.53 25.74 -20.14
C ARG A 188 32.18 26.47 -20.20
N PHE A 189 31.15 25.83 -20.73
CA PHE A 189 29.80 26.40 -20.75
C PHE A 189 29.28 26.63 -19.33
N PHE A 190 29.40 25.65 -18.44
CA PHE A 190 28.97 25.76 -17.03
C PHE A 190 29.83 26.70 -16.18
N ASP A 191 30.99 27.12 -16.67
CA ASP A 191 31.78 28.20 -16.07
C ASP A 191 31.26 29.61 -16.49
N THR A 192 30.34 29.71 -17.45
CA THR A 192 29.64 30.97 -17.78
C THR A 192 28.48 31.22 -16.81
N PRO A 193 28.05 32.48 -16.59
CA PRO A 193 26.90 32.77 -15.72
C PRO A 193 25.62 32.05 -16.14
N THR A 194 25.30 32.05 -17.44
CA THR A 194 24.12 31.36 -17.97
C THR A 194 24.24 29.85 -17.83
N GLY A 195 25.41 29.28 -18.11
CA GLY A 195 25.62 27.84 -18.00
C GLY A 195 25.61 27.36 -16.54
N ALA A 196 26.15 28.12 -15.61
CA ALA A 196 26.07 27.83 -14.18
C ALA A 196 24.62 27.82 -13.69
N PHE A 197 23.85 28.85 -14.05
CA PHE A 197 22.42 28.91 -13.74
C PHE A 197 21.65 27.74 -14.37
N TYR A 198 21.88 27.46 -15.65
CA TYR A 198 21.25 26.33 -16.32
C TYR A 198 21.60 24.99 -15.65
N ALA A 199 22.87 24.76 -15.30
CA ALA A 199 23.30 23.52 -14.65
C ALA A 199 22.59 23.32 -13.30
N GLU A 200 22.52 24.37 -12.47
CA GLU A 200 21.84 24.34 -11.18
C GLU A 200 20.33 24.09 -11.33
N GLN A 201 19.68 24.76 -12.28
CA GLN A 201 18.22 24.71 -12.43
C GLN A 201 17.75 23.47 -13.21
N SER A 202 18.49 23.01 -14.21
CA SER A 202 18.05 21.96 -15.15
C SER A 202 17.64 20.66 -14.46
N PHE A 203 18.35 20.28 -13.40
CA PHE A 203 18.01 19.10 -12.61
C PHE A 203 16.77 19.34 -11.73
N ALA A 204 16.64 20.53 -11.14
CA ALA A 204 15.51 20.90 -10.30
C ALA A 204 14.20 21.12 -11.08
N LEU A 205 14.27 21.49 -12.36
CA LEU A 205 13.09 21.75 -13.21
C LEU A 205 12.14 20.55 -13.32
N GLN A 206 12.63 19.32 -13.14
CA GLN A 206 11.77 18.13 -13.12
C GLN A 206 10.81 18.11 -11.90
N ALA A 207 11.21 18.76 -10.81
CA ALA A 207 10.39 18.93 -9.61
C ALA A 207 9.72 20.33 -9.57
N ASP A 208 9.72 21.06 -10.68
CA ASP A 208 9.05 22.34 -10.76
C ASP A 208 7.51 22.17 -10.66
N PRO A 209 6.81 23.01 -9.88
CA PRO A 209 5.36 22.91 -9.73
C PRO A 209 4.59 22.93 -11.06
N GLU A 210 5.04 23.68 -12.07
CA GLU A 210 4.36 23.73 -13.37
C GLU A 210 4.49 22.39 -14.10
N VAL A 211 5.66 21.75 -14.02
CA VAL A 211 5.91 20.43 -14.61
C VAL A 211 5.10 19.35 -13.90
N LEU A 212 5.06 19.40 -12.56
CA LEU A 212 4.27 18.46 -11.76
C LEU A 212 2.77 18.63 -12.06
N GLN A 213 2.26 19.86 -12.10
CA GLN A 213 0.87 20.14 -12.43
C GLN A 213 0.51 19.60 -13.82
N ALA A 214 1.34 19.84 -14.83
CA ALA A 214 1.12 19.31 -16.17
C ALA A 214 1.11 17.78 -16.18
N THR A 215 1.96 17.15 -15.37
CA THR A 215 1.99 15.68 -15.21
C THR A 215 0.71 15.16 -14.59
N PHE A 216 0.22 15.78 -13.50
CA PHE A 216 -1.05 15.40 -12.86
C PHE A 216 -2.25 15.61 -13.77
N ALA A 217 -2.27 16.70 -14.55
CA ALA A 217 -3.31 16.96 -15.54
C ALA A 217 -3.35 15.91 -16.67
N ALA A 218 -2.23 15.24 -16.93
CA ALA A 218 -2.15 14.17 -17.92
C ALA A 218 -2.60 12.80 -17.39
N LEU A 219 -2.67 12.60 -16.06
CA LEU A 219 -3.02 11.30 -15.47
C LEU A 219 -4.37 10.74 -15.93
N PRO A 220 -5.47 11.52 -16.03
CA PRO A 220 -6.75 10.99 -16.49
C PRO A 220 -6.68 10.41 -17.91
N ALA A 221 -5.90 11.03 -18.80
CA ALA A 221 -5.71 10.53 -20.17
C ALA A 221 -4.91 9.22 -20.19
N VAL A 222 -3.90 9.09 -19.32
CA VAL A 222 -3.17 7.83 -19.15
C VAL A 222 -4.08 6.73 -18.60
N MET A 223 -4.92 7.05 -17.60
CA MET A 223 -5.88 6.09 -17.05
C MET A 223 -6.94 5.67 -18.07
N ALA A 224 -7.41 6.61 -18.91
CA ALA A 224 -8.32 6.30 -20.01
C ALA A 224 -7.66 5.33 -21.01
N GLU A 225 -6.40 5.55 -21.39
CA GLU A 225 -5.66 4.63 -22.26
C GLU A 225 -5.48 3.23 -21.63
N PHE A 226 -5.25 3.15 -20.31
CA PHE A 226 -5.20 1.86 -19.60
C PHE A 226 -6.57 1.15 -19.56
N LYS A 227 -7.66 1.92 -19.41
CA LYS A 227 -9.03 1.40 -19.45
C LYS A 227 -9.43 0.92 -20.85
N ASP A 228 -9.02 1.67 -21.87
CA ASP A 228 -9.30 1.42 -23.29
C ASP A 228 -8.26 0.49 -23.94
N SER A 229 -7.24 0.08 -23.18
CA SER A 229 -6.26 -0.91 -23.60
C SER A 229 -7.00 -2.18 -24.05
N PRO A 230 -6.54 -2.85 -25.13
CA PRO A 230 -7.25 -3.99 -25.68
C PRO A 230 -7.58 -5.00 -24.58
N PRO A 231 -8.79 -5.60 -24.58
CA PRO A 231 -9.16 -6.59 -23.59
C PRO A 231 -8.15 -7.72 -23.49
N GLY A 232 -7.26 -7.91 -24.47
CA GLY A 232 -6.10 -8.80 -24.38
C GLY A 232 -5.13 -8.56 -23.21
N LEU A 233 -5.01 -7.36 -22.61
CA LEU A 233 -4.16 -7.19 -21.43
C LEU A 233 -4.84 -7.70 -20.15
N ALA A 234 -6.08 -7.29 -19.90
CA ALA A 234 -6.89 -7.80 -18.79
C ALA A 234 -7.26 -9.29 -18.98
N ALA A 235 -7.58 -9.69 -20.21
CA ALA A 235 -7.83 -11.08 -20.61
C ALA A 235 -6.55 -11.91 -20.54
N SER A 236 -5.35 -11.40 -20.88
CA SER A 236 -4.12 -12.17 -20.66
C SER A 236 -3.76 -12.31 -19.18
N MET A 237 -4.16 -11.37 -18.33
CA MET A 237 -4.05 -11.49 -16.87
C MET A 237 -5.11 -12.42 -16.26
N ASN A 238 -6.31 -12.48 -16.84
CA ASN A 238 -7.37 -13.44 -16.47
C ASN A 238 -7.16 -14.84 -17.08
N GLU A 239 -6.53 -14.95 -18.26
CA GLU A 239 -6.14 -16.18 -18.95
C GLU A 239 -4.84 -16.76 -18.40
N ALA A 240 -3.99 -15.92 -17.78
CA ALA A 240 -2.96 -16.42 -16.90
C ALA A 240 -3.66 -17.20 -15.79
N SER A 241 -3.48 -18.53 -15.80
CA SER A 241 -4.15 -19.40 -14.83
C SER A 241 -4.00 -18.82 -13.43
N LYS A 242 -5.13 -18.59 -12.74
CA LYS A 242 -5.12 -18.21 -11.33
C LYS A 242 -4.17 -19.14 -10.59
N THR A 243 -3.34 -18.57 -9.71
CA THR A 243 -2.40 -19.36 -8.91
C THR A 243 -3.17 -20.48 -8.23
N LYS A 244 -2.77 -21.73 -8.49
CA LYS A 244 -3.38 -22.88 -7.84
C LYS A 244 -3.29 -22.74 -6.33
N THR A 245 -4.41 -22.91 -5.65
CA THR A 245 -4.51 -23.00 -4.20
C THR A 245 -4.22 -24.43 -3.75
N ALA A 246 -4.09 -24.65 -2.44
CA ALA A 246 -3.98 -26.01 -1.91
C ALA A 246 -5.21 -26.87 -2.26
N LEU A 247 -6.38 -26.27 -2.49
CA LEU A 247 -7.60 -26.97 -2.91
C LEU A 247 -7.52 -27.50 -4.36
N ASP A 248 -6.67 -26.89 -5.20
CA ASP A 248 -6.50 -27.24 -6.61
C ASP A 248 -5.43 -28.33 -6.84
N LEU A 249 -4.79 -28.82 -5.76
CA LEU A 249 -3.70 -29.79 -5.82
C LEU A 249 -4.22 -31.21 -5.53
N ASN A 250 -3.70 -32.19 -6.26
CA ASN A 250 -3.90 -33.60 -5.94
C ASN A 250 -2.98 -34.06 -4.80
N GLU A 251 -3.20 -35.28 -4.28
CA GLU A 251 -2.43 -35.81 -3.14
C GLU A 251 -0.91 -35.87 -3.38
N ASP A 252 -0.47 -36.16 -4.62
CA ASP A 252 0.95 -36.22 -4.96
C ASP A 252 1.59 -34.83 -4.95
N ASP A 253 0.89 -33.83 -5.51
CA ASP A 253 1.31 -32.43 -5.52
C ASP A 253 1.30 -31.82 -4.11
N LEU A 254 0.31 -32.18 -3.28
CA LEU A 254 0.26 -31.82 -1.86
C LEU A 254 1.40 -32.45 -1.07
N THR A 255 1.70 -33.73 -1.31
CA THR A 255 2.81 -34.43 -0.66
C THR A 255 4.15 -33.80 -1.02
N LYS A 256 4.31 -33.45 -2.29
CA LYS A 256 5.49 -32.72 -2.77
C LYS A 256 5.59 -31.34 -2.13
N LEU A 257 4.48 -30.61 -2.02
CA LEU A 257 4.43 -29.30 -1.39
C LEU A 257 4.73 -29.39 0.12
N ALA A 258 4.17 -30.38 0.81
CA ALA A 258 4.44 -30.67 2.23
C ALA A 258 5.94 -30.93 2.46
N GLY A 259 6.56 -31.74 1.61
CA GLY A 259 7.99 -32.04 1.66
C GLY A 259 8.87 -30.82 1.39
N LEU A 260 8.47 -29.93 0.49
CA LEU A 260 9.18 -28.67 0.22
C LEU A 260 9.04 -27.65 1.35
N LEU A 261 7.87 -27.60 1.99
CA LEU A 261 7.57 -26.69 3.10
C LEU A 261 8.01 -27.23 4.47
N GLY A 262 8.43 -28.50 4.55
CA GLY A 262 8.83 -29.13 5.81
C GLY A 262 7.69 -29.33 6.81
N VAL A 263 6.44 -29.42 6.32
CA VAL A 263 5.23 -29.62 7.14
C VAL A 263 4.65 -31.02 6.93
N SER A 264 3.88 -31.51 7.90
CA SER A 264 3.21 -32.80 7.78
C SER A 264 2.02 -32.72 6.81
N MET A 265 1.65 -33.87 6.22
CA MET A 265 0.44 -33.97 5.41
C MET A 265 -0.84 -33.63 6.18
N GLU A 266 -0.88 -33.92 7.47
CA GLU A 266 -1.98 -33.55 8.36
C GLU A 266 -2.15 -32.02 8.43
N LYS A 267 -1.06 -31.25 8.59
CA LYS A 267 -1.11 -29.78 8.54
C LYS A 267 -1.50 -29.24 7.17
N MET A 268 -1.14 -29.92 6.09
CA MET A 268 -1.58 -29.54 4.74
C MET A 268 -3.09 -29.74 4.57
N GLN A 269 -3.64 -30.82 5.12
CA GLN A 269 -5.06 -31.13 5.10
C GLN A 269 -5.87 -30.17 5.97
N GLU A 270 -5.37 -29.80 7.16
CA GLU A 270 -5.95 -28.74 8.00
C GLU A 270 -6.02 -27.39 7.25
N GLY A 271 -4.94 -27.05 6.52
CA GLY A 271 -4.92 -25.84 5.68
C GLY A 271 -5.91 -25.90 4.51
N GLN A 272 -6.09 -27.07 3.89
CA GLN A 272 -7.13 -27.26 2.86
C GLN A 272 -8.53 -27.11 3.45
N GLU A 273 -8.80 -27.69 4.61
CA GLU A 273 -10.11 -27.60 5.25
C GLU A 273 -10.45 -26.16 5.65
N PHE A 274 -9.46 -25.42 6.17
CA PHE A 274 -9.62 -23.99 6.45
C PHE A 274 -10.00 -23.19 5.19
N LEU A 275 -9.32 -23.42 4.07
CA LEU A 275 -9.63 -22.77 2.80
C LEU A 275 -11.03 -23.15 2.28
N ARG A 276 -11.45 -24.40 2.48
CA ARG A 276 -12.78 -24.88 2.08
C ARG A 276 -13.90 -24.20 2.87
N ILE A 277 -13.67 -23.94 4.16
CA ILE A 277 -14.60 -23.23 5.04
C ILE A 277 -14.67 -21.75 4.64
N SER A 278 -13.52 -21.10 4.39
CA SER A 278 -13.49 -19.69 3.99
C SER A 278 -14.15 -19.44 2.63
N ASP A 279 -13.98 -20.35 1.66
CA ASP A 279 -14.63 -20.23 0.34
C ASP A 279 -16.15 -20.41 0.44
N ALA A 280 -16.62 -21.28 1.33
CA ALA A 280 -18.06 -21.47 1.57
C ALA A 280 -18.69 -20.26 2.28
N GLU A 281 -17.96 -19.61 3.18
CA GLU A 281 -18.40 -18.38 3.87
C GLU A 281 -18.42 -17.17 2.92
N ALA A 282 -17.41 -17.04 2.05
CA ALA A 282 -17.37 -16.02 1.01
C ALA A 282 -18.48 -16.18 -0.02
N ALA A 283 -18.76 -17.40 -0.47
CA ALA A 283 -19.88 -17.68 -1.39
C ALA A 283 -21.25 -17.40 -0.75
N GLY A 284 -21.39 -17.62 0.56
CA GLY A 284 -22.59 -17.24 1.32
C GLY A 284 -22.77 -15.72 1.44
N ALA A 285 -21.67 -14.98 1.60
CA ALA A 285 -21.68 -13.52 1.67
C ALA A 285 -21.95 -12.87 0.29
N GLU A 286 -21.41 -13.43 -0.79
CA GLU A 286 -21.67 -12.98 -2.17
C GLU A 286 -23.14 -13.22 -2.56
N ALA A 287 -23.72 -14.38 -2.22
CA ALA A 287 -25.15 -14.66 -2.42
C ALA A 287 -26.06 -13.73 -1.60
N ALA A 288 -25.64 -13.33 -0.40
CA ALA A 288 -26.36 -12.35 0.42
C ALA A 288 -26.24 -10.92 -0.14
N GLY A 289 -25.09 -10.56 -0.73
CA GLY A 289 -24.86 -9.29 -1.42
C GLY A 289 -25.65 -9.15 -2.72
N GLU A 290 -25.68 -10.19 -3.55
CA GLU A 290 -26.49 -10.21 -4.78
C GLU A 290 -28.00 -10.17 -4.49
N ALA A 291 -28.45 -10.79 -3.39
CA ALA A 291 -29.83 -10.69 -2.92
C ALA A 291 -30.19 -9.27 -2.41
N ALA A 292 -29.21 -8.51 -1.91
CA ALA A 292 -29.39 -7.13 -1.47
C ALA A 292 -29.36 -6.12 -2.64
N GLU A 293 -28.51 -6.32 -3.64
CA GLU A 293 -28.46 -5.46 -4.85
C GLU A 293 -29.59 -5.76 -5.85
N GLY A 294 -30.11 -7.00 -5.91
CA GLY A 294 -31.26 -7.36 -6.75
C GLY A 294 -32.60 -6.75 -6.31
N ALA A 295 -32.68 -6.19 -5.10
CA ALA A 295 -33.90 -5.59 -4.56
C ALA A 295 -34.18 -4.16 -5.08
N ALA A 296 -33.27 -3.54 -5.84
CA ALA A 296 -33.41 -2.15 -6.27
C ALA A 296 -33.90 -1.97 -7.73
N GLU A 297 -34.05 -3.04 -8.53
CA GLU A 297 -34.47 -2.91 -9.94
C GLU A 297 -35.47 -3.97 -10.44
N TYR A 298 -36.41 -4.37 -9.58
CA TYR A 298 -37.64 -5.04 -10.01
C TYR A 298 -38.84 -4.17 -9.65
N ALA A 299 -39.82 -4.10 -10.56
CA ALA A 299 -41.07 -3.37 -10.33
C ALA A 299 -41.64 -3.77 -8.97
N GLU A 300 -42.02 -2.80 -8.15
CA GLU A 300 -42.53 -2.92 -6.77
C GLU A 300 -43.49 -4.12 -6.63
N GLU A 301 -42.94 -5.30 -6.32
CA GLU A 301 -43.70 -6.52 -6.09
C GLU A 301 -44.34 -6.37 -4.71
N THR A 302 -45.66 -6.43 -4.64
CA THR A 302 -46.42 -6.11 -3.43
C THR A 302 -46.46 -7.27 -2.44
N GLY A 303 -45.91 -8.44 -2.82
CA GLY A 303 -45.98 -9.68 -2.05
C GLY A 303 -47.32 -10.39 -2.18
N ASP A 304 -48.24 -9.85 -2.98
CA ASP A 304 -49.55 -10.43 -3.27
C ASP A 304 -49.57 -11.20 -4.61
N GLU A 305 -48.43 -11.26 -5.30
CA GLU A 305 -48.35 -11.91 -6.60
C GLU A 305 -48.55 -13.43 -6.49
N PRO A 306 -49.19 -14.06 -7.50
CA PRO A 306 -49.55 -15.48 -7.43
C PRO A 306 -48.36 -16.43 -7.25
N TRP A 307 -47.15 -16.02 -7.63
CA TRP A 307 -45.95 -16.83 -7.45
C TRP A 307 -45.39 -16.81 -6.02
N TYR A 308 -45.84 -15.91 -5.14
CA TYR A 308 -45.52 -15.94 -3.71
C TYR A 308 -46.46 -16.83 -2.88
N ASP A 309 -47.64 -17.15 -3.41
CA ASP A 309 -48.52 -18.12 -2.78
C ASP A 309 -47.98 -19.54 -2.99
N SER A 310 -47.42 -20.12 -1.93
CA SER A 310 -46.83 -21.46 -1.94
C SER A 310 -47.81 -22.55 -2.41
N SER A 311 -49.12 -22.30 -2.35
CA SER A 311 -50.14 -23.23 -2.88
C SER A 311 -50.11 -23.36 -4.41
N ASN A 312 -49.52 -22.39 -5.11
CA ASN A 312 -49.33 -22.41 -6.56
C ASN A 312 -48.06 -23.15 -7.00
N TRP A 313 -47.21 -23.56 -6.07
CA TRP A 313 -45.96 -24.28 -6.36
C TRP A 313 -46.20 -25.78 -6.56
N SER A 314 -45.29 -26.46 -7.26
CA SER A 314 -45.36 -27.92 -7.36
C SER A 314 -45.03 -28.57 -6.01
N LYS A 315 -45.49 -29.81 -5.82
CA LYS A 315 -45.19 -30.59 -4.61
C LYS A 315 -43.69 -30.84 -4.40
N SER A 316 -42.91 -30.85 -5.48
CA SER A 316 -41.45 -31.02 -5.39
C SER A 316 -40.78 -29.77 -4.85
N GLU A 317 -41.20 -28.59 -5.33
CA GLU A 317 -40.68 -27.30 -4.90
C GLU A 317 -41.08 -27.00 -3.44
N GLN A 318 -42.32 -27.33 -3.04
CA GLN A 318 -42.75 -27.23 -1.64
C GLN A 318 -41.90 -28.13 -0.72
N ALA A 319 -41.66 -29.38 -1.12
CA ALA A 319 -40.86 -30.31 -0.32
C ALA A 319 -39.38 -29.90 -0.23
N GLU A 320 -38.85 -29.26 -1.28
CA GLU A 320 -37.50 -28.71 -1.29
C GLU A 320 -37.39 -27.46 -0.39
N LEU A 321 -38.37 -26.56 -0.44
CA LEU A 321 -38.43 -25.40 0.46
C LEU A 321 -38.54 -25.83 1.93
N ASP A 322 -39.42 -26.79 2.26
CA ASP A 322 -39.57 -27.29 3.63
C ASP A 322 -38.26 -27.86 4.18
N LYS A 323 -37.53 -28.59 3.32
CA LYS A 323 -36.21 -29.13 3.67
C LYS A 323 -35.19 -28.03 3.90
N LEU A 324 -35.13 -27.02 3.02
CA LEU A 324 -34.19 -25.90 3.15
C LEU A 324 -34.53 -25.01 4.35
N SER A 325 -35.82 -24.78 4.62
CA SER A 325 -36.30 -24.06 5.81
C SER A 325 -35.88 -24.76 7.10
N THR A 326 -36.02 -26.09 7.15
CA THR A 326 -35.53 -26.88 8.29
C THR A 326 -34.01 -26.72 8.49
N VAL A 327 -33.24 -26.79 7.40
CA VAL A 327 -31.77 -26.60 7.46
C VAL A 327 -31.40 -25.19 7.91
N HIS A 328 -32.12 -24.19 7.43
CA HIS A 328 -31.96 -22.80 7.82
C HIS A 328 -32.23 -22.60 9.32
N ASP A 329 -33.35 -23.11 9.83
CA ASP A 329 -33.72 -23.00 11.25
C ASP A 329 -32.72 -23.70 12.17
N GLU A 330 -32.20 -24.86 11.76
CA GLU A 330 -31.14 -25.57 12.49
C GLU A 330 -29.83 -24.78 12.50
N ALA A 331 -29.45 -24.19 11.37
CA ALA A 331 -28.26 -23.35 11.26
C ALA A 331 -28.38 -22.10 12.15
N GLN A 332 -29.52 -21.43 12.11
CA GLN A 332 -29.79 -20.25 12.91
C GLN A 332 -29.79 -20.56 14.41
N THR A 333 -30.38 -21.69 14.82
CA THR A 333 -30.34 -22.14 16.22
C THR A 333 -28.89 -22.40 16.69
N LYS A 334 -28.06 -23.03 15.86
CA LYS A 334 -26.64 -23.25 16.17
C LYS A 334 -25.85 -21.94 16.26
N ALA A 335 -26.11 -21.00 15.35
CA ALA A 335 -25.46 -19.70 15.35
C ALA A 335 -25.80 -18.89 16.61
N THR A 336 -27.08 -18.83 16.99
CA THR A 336 -27.52 -18.18 18.23
C THR A 336 -26.87 -18.83 19.46
N GLY A 337 -26.87 -20.17 19.54
CA GLY A 337 -26.22 -20.87 20.65
C GLY A 337 -24.70 -20.62 20.72
N ALA A 338 -24.02 -20.54 19.58
CA ALA A 338 -22.60 -20.19 19.52
C ALA A 338 -22.33 -18.76 20.02
N TYR A 339 -23.19 -17.81 19.65
CA TYR A 339 -23.10 -16.43 20.12
C TYR A 339 -23.31 -16.33 21.63
N GLU A 340 -24.36 -16.95 22.18
CA GLU A 340 -24.62 -16.98 23.63
C GLU A 340 -23.46 -17.61 24.43
N MET A 341 -22.84 -18.66 23.89
CA MET A 341 -21.66 -19.28 24.51
C MET A 341 -20.45 -18.34 24.50
N TRP A 342 -20.21 -17.64 23.40
CA TRP A 342 -19.15 -16.64 23.30
C TRP A 342 -19.38 -15.47 24.25
N GLU A 343 -20.59 -14.92 24.29
CA GLU A 343 -20.98 -13.80 25.17
C GLU A 343 -20.80 -14.20 26.64
N SER A 344 -21.25 -15.39 27.05
CA SER A 344 -21.04 -15.90 28.40
C SER A 344 -19.55 -16.06 28.76
N ALA A 345 -18.72 -16.52 27.80
CA ALA A 345 -17.28 -16.66 28.01
C ALA A 345 -16.58 -15.29 28.11
N TYR A 346 -17.00 -14.34 27.28
CA TYR A 346 -16.53 -12.97 27.28
C TYR A 346 -16.83 -12.29 28.62
N ASP A 347 -18.07 -12.33 29.08
CA ASP A 347 -18.50 -11.74 30.36
C ASP A 347 -17.76 -12.32 31.56
N LYS A 348 -17.59 -13.65 31.60
CA LYS A 348 -16.79 -14.32 32.64
C LYS A 348 -15.33 -13.84 32.63
N THR A 349 -14.78 -13.66 31.43
CA THR A 349 -13.40 -13.19 31.26
C THR A 349 -13.26 -11.75 31.73
N VAL A 350 -14.16 -10.86 31.30
CA VAL A 350 -14.20 -9.45 31.73
C VAL A 350 -14.37 -9.36 33.25
N ALA A 351 -15.25 -10.14 33.85
CA ALA A 351 -15.42 -10.18 35.31
C ALA A 351 -14.15 -10.64 36.03
N SER A 352 -13.48 -11.67 35.53
CA SER A 352 -12.20 -12.17 36.07
C SER A 352 -11.10 -11.10 36.01
N TYR A 353 -10.98 -10.40 34.89
CA TYR A 353 -10.01 -9.31 34.75
C TYR A 353 -10.37 -8.12 35.63
N ARG A 354 -11.65 -7.76 35.75
CA ARG A 354 -12.12 -6.69 36.64
C ARG A 354 -11.68 -6.94 38.08
N GLU A 355 -11.82 -8.15 38.59
CA GLU A 355 -11.36 -8.52 39.94
C GLU A 355 -9.83 -8.47 40.07
N LYS A 356 -9.08 -8.91 39.05
CA LYS A 356 -7.61 -8.77 39.04
C LYS A 356 -7.17 -7.31 39.08
N TYR A 357 -7.80 -6.44 38.30
CA TYR A 357 -7.47 -5.01 38.28
C TYR A 357 -7.83 -4.32 39.60
N LYS A 358 -8.97 -4.64 40.21
CA LYS A 358 -9.31 -4.17 41.57
C LYS A 358 -8.26 -4.60 42.60
N ALA A 359 -7.80 -5.85 42.54
CA ALA A 359 -6.74 -6.35 43.43
C ALA A 359 -5.39 -5.64 43.20
N GLN A 360 -5.14 -5.13 41.99
CA GLN A 360 -3.97 -4.30 41.64
C GLN A 360 -4.13 -2.81 41.98
N GLY A 361 -5.21 -2.44 42.68
CA GLY A 361 -5.44 -1.07 43.15
C GLY A 361 -6.10 -0.15 42.13
N TRP A 362 -6.60 -0.68 41.02
CA TRP A 362 -7.42 0.10 40.09
C TRP A 362 -8.73 0.52 40.78
N LYS A 363 -9.06 1.81 40.68
CA LYS A 363 -10.32 2.37 41.15
C LYS A 363 -11.14 2.82 39.95
N PRO A 364 -12.45 2.52 39.89
CA PRO A 364 -13.31 3.08 38.86
C PRO A 364 -13.30 4.60 38.99
N GLU A 365 -13.31 5.28 37.85
CA GLU A 365 -13.54 6.72 37.79
C GLU A 365 -14.90 7.01 38.42
N PRO A 366 -15.02 8.00 39.33
CA PRO A 366 -16.31 8.34 39.92
C PRO A 366 -17.28 8.70 38.79
N ALA A 367 -18.44 8.06 38.77
CA ALA A 367 -19.52 8.44 37.86
C ALA A 367 -19.75 9.95 38.02
N ALA A 368 -19.70 10.69 36.91
CA ALA A 368 -20.02 12.11 36.93
C ALA A 368 -21.41 12.27 37.55
N GLU A 369 -21.50 12.98 38.68
CA GLU A 369 -22.78 13.38 39.27
C GLU A 369 -23.56 14.10 38.18
N GLU A 370 -24.68 13.50 37.77
CA GLU A 370 -25.70 14.17 36.99
C GLU A 370 -26.08 15.42 37.79
N ALA A 371 -25.62 16.58 37.32
CA ALA A 371 -26.03 17.85 37.85
C ALA A 371 -27.54 17.97 37.60
N GLU A 372 -28.33 17.72 38.64
CA GLU A 372 -29.72 18.14 38.70
C GLU A 372 -29.77 19.65 38.43
N VAL A 373 -30.21 20.00 37.23
CA VAL A 373 -30.54 21.38 36.87
C VAL A 373 -31.93 21.64 37.44
N GLU A 374 -31.98 22.34 38.57
CA GLU A 374 -33.20 22.98 39.13
C GLU A 374 -33.75 24.07 38.21
#